data_AF-A0A6I5C4P3-F1
#
_entry.id   AF-A0A6I5C4P3-F1
#
_cell.length_a   1.000
_cell.length_b   1.000
_cell.length_c   1.000
_cell.angle_alpha   90.00
_cell.angle_beta   90.00
_cell.angle_gamma   90.00
#
_symmetry.space_group_name_H-M   'P 1'
#
loop_
_entity.id
_entity.type
_entity.pdbx_description
1 polymer ?
#
loop_
_entity_poly.entity_id
_entity_poly.type
_entity_poly.pdbx_seq_one_letter_code
_entity_poly.pdbx_strand_id
1 'polypeptide(L)'
;ADRAGGAGFERAAPVGQGVWRDRIRPGGTLFYRVPVDWGQRLGATAGLGAASGGSGYADGALTLSLYNPVRGSVEEAYAGYSGHPASAALAPLPPVAYANRHGFTDPGKGMRFAGSYYLVVHLAAQTAGVFGGGPYDLTLRVRVSGTAGPGPGYAGRSEPAELFEVTARDREAAAGGRGPEGSGGPGTATGPTGLRVLAVAGLGTGTALLAVLGVWTLTARRAAGAGAGTRA
;
A
#
# COMPACT_ATOMS: atom_id res chain seq x y z
N ALA A 1 -7.84 16.28 -2.65
CA ALA A 1 -6.48 16.38 -2.11
C ALA A 1 -5.53 15.58 -2.99
N ASP A 2 -4.28 15.99 -3.11
CA ASP A 2 -3.30 15.23 -3.89
C ASP A 2 -2.84 14.01 -3.08
N ARG A 3 -2.79 12.85 -3.72
CA ARG A 3 -2.34 11.60 -3.11
C ARG A 3 -1.72 10.71 -4.18
N ALA A 4 -0.40 10.54 -4.09
CA ALA A 4 0.31 9.57 -4.91
C ALA A 4 -0.14 8.14 -4.54
N GLY A 5 -0.54 7.37 -5.55
CA GLY A 5 -0.88 5.96 -5.44
C GLY A 5 0.33 5.11 -5.08
N GLY A 6 0.06 4.00 -4.38
CA GLY A 6 1.04 2.99 -4.08
C GLY A 6 1.43 2.17 -5.30
N ALA A 7 2.58 1.49 -5.23
CA ALA A 7 3.06 0.61 -6.30
C ALA A 7 2.71 -0.88 -6.08
N GLY A 8 1.79 -1.19 -5.16
CA GLY A 8 1.33 -2.54 -4.86
C GLY A 8 0.46 -2.57 -3.59
N PHE A 9 -0.14 -3.73 -3.28
CA PHE A 9 -1.02 -3.90 -2.11
C PHE A 9 -0.37 -3.47 -0.79
N GLU A 10 0.87 -3.89 -0.53
CA GLU A 10 1.59 -3.54 0.72
C GLU A 10 1.90 -2.05 0.85
N ARG A 11 2.02 -1.35 -0.29
CA ARG A 11 2.36 0.08 -0.35
C ARG A 11 1.16 0.92 -0.80
N ALA A 12 -0.06 0.37 -0.77
CA ALA A 12 -1.25 1.05 -1.25
C ALA A 12 -1.49 2.34 -0.44
N ALA A 13 -1.77 3.45 -1.13
CA ALA A 13 -1.91 4.74 -0.47
C ALA A 13 -3.25 4.82 0.30
N PRO A 14 -3.25 5.22 1.58
CA PRO A 14 -4.50 5.34 2.34
C PRO A 14 -5.33 6.51 1.81
N VAL A 15 -6.59 6.24 1.50
CA VAL A 15 -7.57 7.24 1.06
C VAL A 15 -8.92 6.99 1.73
N GLY A 16 -9.53 8.05 2.23
CA GLY A 16 -10.88 8.03 2.80
C GLY A 16 -11.93 8.55 1.83
N GLN A 17 -13.13 8.80 2.35
CA GLN A 17 -14.18 9.50 1.62
C GLN A 17 -13.66 10.84 1.07
N GLY A 18 -13.94 11.11 -0.21
CA GLY A 18 -13.62 12.37 -0.85
C GLY A 18 -13.12 12.23 -2.28
N VAL A 19 -12.41 13.25 -2.74
CA VAL A 19 -11.83 13.32 -4.08
C VAL A 19 -10.32 13.45 -3.98
N TRP A 20 -9.63 12.51 -4.60
CA TRP A 20 -8.18 12.36 -4.58
C TRP A 20 -7.64 12.57 -5.99
N ARG A 21 -6.50 13.26 -6.10
CA ARG A 21 -5.85 13.53 -7.38
C ARG A 21 -4.47 12.89 -7.41
N ASP A 22 -4.12 12.35 -8.56
CA ASP A 22 -2.79 11.81 -8.86
C ASP A 22 -2.50 11.98 -10.36
N ARG A 23 -1.35 11.47 -10.81
CA ARG A 23 -0.99 11.37 -12.22
C ARG A 23 -0.56 9.95 -12.55
N ILE A 24 -1.03 9.44 -13.67
CA ILE A 24 -0.74 8.08 -14.14
C ILE A 24 -0.14 8.11 -15.54
N ARG A 25 0.81 7.21 -15.82
CA ARG A 25 1.35 7.00 -17.16
C ARG A 25 0.74 5.73 -17.76
N PRO A 26 0.59 5.64 -19.10
CA PRO A 26 0.19 4.40 -19.75
C PRO A 26 1.11 3.23 -19.35
N GLY A 27 0.53 2.07 -19.09
CA GLY A 27 1.19 0.90 -18.51
C GLY A 27 1.33 0.95 -16.98
N GLY A 28 0.99 2.07 -16.34
CA GLY A 28 1.07 2.24 -14.90
C GLY A 28 -0.11 1.63 -14.16
N THR A 29 0.15 1.20 -12.92
CA THR A 29 -0.87 0.73 -11.99
C THR A 29 -0.67 1.40 -10.63
N LEU A 30 -1.73 2.00 -10.09
CA LEU A 30 -1.73 2.71 -8.83
C LEU A 30 -2.66 2.02 -7.84
N PHE A 31 -2.16 1.85 -6.60
CA PHE A 31 -2.85 1.13 -5.54
C PHE A 31 -3.26 2.08 -4.43
N TYR A 32 -4.53 2.04 -4.05
CA TYR A 32 -5.08 2.79 -2.93
C TYR A 32 -5.79 1.83 -1.97
N ARG A 33 -5.82 2.17 -0.69
CA ARG A 33 -6.56 1.40 0.33
C ARG A 33 -7.57 2.28 1.05
N VAL A 34 -8.79 1.76 1.22
CA VAL A 34 -9.92 2.44 1.84
C VAL A 34 -10.36 1.62 3.05
N PRO A 35 -10.35 2.19 4.27
CA PRO A 35 -10.95 1.52 5.41
C PRO A 35 -12.48 1.51 5.25
N VAL A 36 -13.08 0.32 5.31
CA VAL A 36 -14.53 0.13 5.24
C VAL A 36 -14.95 -0.80 6.38
N ASP A 37 -15.79 -0.28 7.27
CA ASP A 37 -16.22 -0.98 8.46
C ASP A 37 -17.48 -1.83 8.20
N TRP A 38 -17.83 -2.70 9.15
CA TRP A 38 -19.06 -3.48 9.10
C TRP A 38 -20.29 -2.55 8.96
N GLY A 39 -21.24 -2.92 8.10
CA GLY A 39 -22.44 -2.14 7.81
C GLY A 39 -22.24 -1.00 6.81
N GLN A 40 -20.99 -0.64 6.47
CA GLN A 40 -20.70 0.42 5.51
C GLN A 40 -20.68 -0.09 4.07
N ARG A 41 -20.85 0.82 3.11
CA ARG A 41 -20.80 0.57 1.67
C ARG A 41 -19.67 1.38 1.06
N LEU A 42 -18.97 0.78 0.11
CA LEU A 42 -17.96 1.44 -0.70
C LEU A 42 -18.52 1.76 -2.09
N GLY A 43 -18.24 2.95 -2.59
CA GLY A 43 -18.38 3.31 -4.00
C GLY A 43 -17.13 4.04 -4.45
N ALA A 44 -16.69 3.78 -5.68
CA ALA A 44 -15.53 4.43 -6.24
C ALA A 44 -15.66 4.71 -7.74
N THR A 45 -15.02 5.79 -8.18
CA THR A 45 -14.92 6.17 -9.58
C THR A 45 -13.52 6.69 -9.86
N ALA A 46 -12.84 6.10 -10.83
CA ALA A 46 -11.60 6.62 -11.38
C ALA A 46 -11.92 7.42 -12.64
N GLY A 47 -11.39 8.64 -12.73
CA GLY A 47 -11.54 9.50 -13.89
C GLY A 47 -10.18 9.86 -14.46
N LEU A 48 -10.05 9.80 -15.79
CA LEU A 48 -8.88 10.24 -16.53
C LEU A 48 -9.16 11.62 -17.15
N GLY A 49 -8.21 12.54 -17.02
CA GLY A 49 -8.27 13.86 -17.66
C GLY A 49 -8.16 13.78 -19.18
N ALA A 50 -8.37 14.92 -19.85
CA ALA A 50 -8.19 15.01 -21.30
C ALA A 50 -6.72 14.86 -21.71
N ALA A 51 -6.48 14.35 -22.91
CA ALA A 51 -5.14 14.28 -23.50
C ALA A 51 -4.75 15.65 -24.05
N SER A 52 -3.45 15.93 -24.09
CA SER A 52 -2.93 17.14 -24.74
C SER A 52 -2.95 17.06 -26.27
N GLY A 53 -3.19 15.88 -26.86
CA GLY A 53 -3.24 15.66 -28.30
C GLY A 53 -3.49 14.19 -28.66
N GLY A 54 -3.55 13.92 -29.96
CA GLY A 54 -3.92 12.61 -30.51
C GLY A 54 -5.42 12.48 -30.79
N SER A 55 -5.77 11.60 -31.71
CA SER A 55 -7.15 11.32 -32.11
C SER A 55 -7.33 9.83 -32.36
N GLY A 56 -8.39 9.25 -31.80
CA GLY A 56 -8.68 7.82 -31.94
C GLY A 56 -9.50 7.32 -30.77
N TYR A 57 -9.46 6.01 -30.55
CA TYR A 57 -10.12 5.37 -29.42
C TYR A 57 -9.24 4.24 -28.89
N ALA A 58 -9.00 4.26 -27.58
CA ALA A 58 -8.36 3.16 -26.86
C ALA A 58 -9.44 2.46 -26.05
N ASP A 59 -9.81 1.24 -26.46
CA ASP A 59 -10.76 0.43 -25.72
C ASP A 59 -10.15 -0.06 -24.40
N GLY A 60 -10.98 -0.18 -23.37
CA GLY A 60 -10.55 -0.63 -22.03
C GLY A 60 -9.34 0.15 -21.47
N ALA A 61 -9.19 1.43 -21.82
CA ALA A 61 -8.01 2.21 -21.49
C ALA A 61 -7.83 2.40 -19.98
N LEU A 62 -8.90 2.70 -19.26
CA LEU A 62 -8.89 2.88 -17.82
C LEU A 62 -9.64 1.74 -17.15
N THR A 63 -8.96 1.05 -16.23
CA THR A 63 -9.55 0.01 -15.39
C THR A 63 -9.51 0.42 -13.94
N LEU A 64 -10.61 0.22 -13.23
CA LEU A 64 -10.70 0.34 -11.78
C LEU A 64 -11.17 -1.00 -11.21
N SER A 65 -10.29 -1.71 -10.51
CA SER A 65 -10.59 -2.99 -9.87
C SER A 65 -10.67 -2.80 -8.34
N LEU A 66 -11.63 -3.48 -7.71
CA LEU A 66 -11.81 -3.51 -6.27
C LEU A 66 -11.43 -4.89 -5.72
N TYR A 67 -10.55 -4.89 -4.72
CA TYR A 67 -10.20 -6.09 -3.96
C TYR A 67 -10.59 -5.93 -2.49
N ASN A 68 -10.97 -7.04 -1.85
CA ASN A 68 -11.31 -7.08 -0.44
C ASN A 68 -10.03 -7.17 0.45
N PRO A 69 -10.17 -7.13 1.80
CA PRO A 69 -9.04 -7.20 2.73
C PRO A 69 -8.11 -8.40 2.55
N VAL A 70 -8.62 -9.52 2.03
CA VAL A 70 -7.84 -10.74 1.72
C VAL A 70 -7.43 -10.82 0.24
N ARG A 71 -7.44 -9.68 -0.47
CA ARG A 71 -7.02 -9.53 -1.87
C ARG A 71 -7.83 -10.36 -2.87
N GLY A 72 -9.03 -10.78 -2.50
CA GLY A 72 -9.99 -11.38 -3.42
C GLY A 72 -10.65 -10.30 -4.28
N SER A 73 -10.79 -10.56 -5.58
CA SER A 73 -11.52 -9.68 -6.50
C SER A 73 -12.98 -9.53 -6.06
N VAL A 74 -13.51 -8.32 -6.14
CA VAL A 74 -14.89 -7.98 -5.76
C VAL A 74 -15.66 -7.50 -6.98
N GLU A 75 -15.16 -6.44 -7.62
CA GLU A 75 -15.85 -5.74 -8.70
C GLU A 75 -14.81 -5.05 -9.58
N GLU A 76 -15.14 -4.84 -10.84
CA GLU A 76 -14.26 -4.15 -11.77
C GLU A 76 -15.06 -3.28 -12.74
N ALA A 77 -14.50 -2.13 -13.07
CA ALA A 77 -15.08 -1.20 -14.02
C ALA A 77 -14.03 -0.79 -15.06
N TYR A 78 -14.51 -0.54 -16.28
CA TYR A 78 -13.67 -0.18 -17.41
C TYR A 78 -14.23 1.07 -18.10
N ALA A 79 -13.34 1.85 -18.70
CA ALA A 79 -13.72 2.92 -19.60
C ALA A 79 -12.76 2.96 -20.79
N GLY A 80 -13.35 3.03 -21.99
CA GLY A 80 -12.60 3.43 -23.17
C GLY A 80 -12.24 4.91 -23.14
N TYR A 81 -11.28 5.30 -23.97
CA TYR A 81 -10.73 6.64 -23.96
C TYR A 81 -10.53 7.18 -25.38
N SER A 82 -11.08 8.36 -25.64
CA SER A 82 -11.03 9.05 -26.93
C SER A 82 -10.18 10.32 -26.92
N GLY A 83 -9.36 10.52 -25.88
CA GLY A 83 -8.64 11.77 -25.62
C GLY A 83 -9.44 12.80 -24.83
N HIS A 84 -10.73 12.56 -24.59
CA HIS A 84 -11.62 13.37 -23.76
C HIS A 84 -11.77 12.75 -22.37
N PRO A 85 -12.18 13.52 -21.33
CA PRO A 85 -12.34 12.98 -19.99
C PRO A 85 -13.23 11.73 -19.97
N ALA A 86 -12.73 10.67 -19.34
CA ALA A 86 -13.41 9.37 -19.24
C ALA A 86 -13.40 8.87 -17.79
N SER A 87 -14.34 7.99 -17.44
CA SER A 87 -14.41 7.47 -16.08
C SER A 87 -14.89 6.02 -16.00
N ALA A 88 -14.21 5.24 -15.16
CA ALA A 88 -14.62 3.90 -14.76
C ALA A 88 -15.23 3.95 -13.35
N ALA A 89 -16.49 3.55 -13.20
CA ALA A 89 -17.23 3.58 -11.95
C ALA A 89 -17.67 2.18 -11.55
N LEU A 90 -17.40 1.78 -10.31
CA LEU A 90 -17.86 0.50 -9.77
C LEU A 90 -19.38 0.46 -9.72
N ALA A 91 -19.97 -0.71 -9.99
CA ALA A 91 -21.39 -0.93 -9.76
C ALA A 91 -21.76 -0.75 -8.27
N PRO A 92 -23.03 -0.46 -7.93
CA PRO A 92 -23.46 -0.34 -6.55
C PRO A 92 -23.18 -1.61 -5.74
N LEU A 93 -22.42 -1.48 -4.64
CA LEU A 93 -22.04 -2.59 -3.77
C LEU A 93 -22.98 -2.75 -2.56
N PRO A 94 -23.20 -3.99 -2.09
CA PRO A 94 -23.87 -4.25 -0.83
C PRO A 94 -23.04 -3.70 0.35
N PRO A 95 -23.66 -3.54 1.54
CA PRO A 95 -22.90 -3.17 2.72
C PRO A 95 -21.99 -4.34 3.12
N VAL A 96 -20.86 -4.02 3.75
CA VAL A 96 -19.96 -5.01 4.31
C VAL A 96 -20.68 -5.77 5.42
N ALA A 97 -20.92 -7.06 5.21
CA ALA A 97 -21.68 -7.87 6.14
C ALA A 97 -21.19 -9.33 6.13
N TYR A 98 -21.05 -9.92 7.31
CA TYR A 98 -20.59 -11.31 7.44
C TYR A 98 -21.54 -12.32 6.76
N ALA A 99 -22.83 -11.98 6.66
CA ALA A 99 -23.83 -12.78 5.95
C ALA A 99 -23.54 -12.90 4.44
N ASN A 100 -22.81 -11.94 3.86
CA ASN A 100 -22.47 -11.94 2.44
C ASN A 100 -21.62 -13.15 2.01
N ARG A 101 -21.02 -13.90 2.96
CA ARG A 101 -20.34 -15.17 2.67
C ARG A 101 -21.24 -16.21 2.00
N HIS A 102 -22.55 -16.09 2.18
CA HIS A 102 -23.59 -16.93 1.58
C HIS A 102 -24.21 -16.31 0.33
N GLY A 103 -23.70 -15.15 -0.12
CA GLY A 103 -24.18 -14.47 -1.31
C GLY A 103 -24.00 -15.32 -2.56
N PHE A 104 -24.78 -15.05 -3.61
CA PHE A 104 -24.72 -15.82 -4.86
C PHE A 104 -23.79 -15.19 -5.90
N THR A 105 -23.60 -13.87 -5.86
CA THR A 105 -22.73 -13.12 -6.79
C THR A 105 -21.35 -12.89 -6.19
N ASP A 106 -20.33 -12.80 -7.05
CA ASP A 106 -18.94 -12.54 -6.62
C ASP A 106 -18.77 -11.19 -5.90
N PRO A 107 -19.35 -10.07 -6.37
CA PRO A 107 -19.30 -8.80 -5.62
C PRO A 107 -20.00 -8.91 -4.26
N GLY A 108 -21.11 -9.66 -4.21
CA GLY A 108 -21.79 -9.99 -2.97
C GLY A 108 -20.84 -10.67 -1.99
N LYS A 109 -20.29 -11.82 -2.36
CA LYS A 109 -19.33 -12.58 -1.54
C LYS A 109 -18.07 -11.78 -1.19
N GLY A 110 -17.62 -10.92 -2.09
CA GLY A 110 -16.44 -10.07 -1.91
C GLY A 110 -16.60 -9.06 -0.77
N MET A 111 -17.83 -8.60 -0.51
CA MET A 111 -18.16 -7.63 0.54
C MET A 111 -18.42 -8.27 1.92
N ARG A 112 -17.68 -9.33 2.28
CA ARG A 112 -17.91 -10.10 3.52
C ARG A 112 -16.94 -9.81 4.67
N PHE A 113 -16.02 -8.87 4.51
CA PHE A 113 -14.95 -8.58 5.47
C PHE A 113 -14.87 -7.07 5.72
N ALA A 114 -14.91 -6.62 6.97
CA ALA A 114 -14.45 -5.26 7.27
C ALA A 114 -12.92 -5.18 7.16
N GLY A 115 -12.40 -3.96 7.01
CA GLY A 115 -10.96 -3.69 6.94
C GLY A 115 -10.57 -2.86 5.72
N SER A 116 -9.34 -3.06 5.24
CA SER A 116 -8.80 -2.33 4.09
C SER A 116 -9.23 -2.94 2.76
N TYR A 117 -10.12 -2.25 2.04
CA TYR A 117 -10.42 -2.54 0.64
C TYR A 117 -9.43 -1.84 -0.28
N TYR A 118 -9.05 -2.48 -1.38
CA TYR A 118 -8.04 -1.95 -2.28
C TYR A 118 -8.65 -1.53 -3.62
N LEU A 119 -8.44 -0.27 -3.99
CA LEU A 119 -8.78 0.27 -5.30
C LEU A 119 -7.50 0.26 -6.14
N VAL A 120 -7.53 -0.48 -7.25
CA VAL A 120 -6.42 -0.62 -8.18
C VAL A 120 -6.80 0.05 -9.48
N VAL A 121 -6.08 1.11 -9.83
CA VAL A 121 -6.30 1.86 -11.08
C VAL A 121 -5.20 1.50 -12.06
N HIS A 122 -5.57 0.99 -13.22
CA HIS A 122 -4.64 0.69 -14.30
C HIS A 122 -4.95 1.56 -15.52
N LEU A 123 -3.91 2.09 -16.16
CA LEU A 123 -4.00 2.74 -17.47
C LEU A 123 -3.29 1.86 -18.49
N ALA A 124 -4.01 1.38 -19.49
CA ALA A 124 -3.48 0.48 -20.51
C ALA A 124 -2.29 1.10 -21.26
N ALA A 125 -1.25 0.31 -21.54
CA ALA A 125 -0.06 0.79 -22.25
C ALA A 125 -0.37 1.31 -23.66
N GLN A 126 -1.37 0.73 -24.32
CA GLN A 126 -1.83 1.11 -25.66
C GLN A 126 -2.31 2.56 -25.76
N THR A 127 -2.73 3.17 -24.65
CA THR A 127 -3.08 4.60 -24.60
C THR A 127 -1.91 5.48 -25.06
N ALA A 128 -0.66 5.06 -24.80
CA ALA A 128 0.51 5.80 -25.25
C ALA A 128 0.64 5.86 -26.78
N GLY A 129 0.22 4.80 -27.48
CA GLY A 129 0.33 4.73 -28.94
C GLY A 129 -0.60 5.71 -29.67
N VAL A 130 -1.75 6.04 -29.06
CA VAL A 130 -2.78 6.90 -29.67
C VAL A 130 -2.71 8.34 -29.15
N PHE A 131 -2.45 8.53 -27.86
CA PHE A 131 -2.55 9.83 -27.18
C PHE A 131 -1.24 10.30 -26.54
N GLY A 132 -0.16 9.52 -26.64
CA GLY A 132 1.17 9.86 -26.12
C GLY A 132 1.45 9.36 -24.69
N GLY A 133 2.72 9.40 -24.28
CA GLY A 133 3.22 8.75 -23.05
C GLY A 133 2.82 9.40 -21.71
N GLY A 134 2.00 10.45 -21.71
CA GLY A 134 1.57 11.14 -20.50
C GLY A 134 2.71 11.86 -19.73
N PRO A 135 2.48 12.27 -18.48
CA PRO A 135 1.45 11.77 -17.56
C PRO A 135 0.05 12.31 -17.84
N TYR A 136 -0.97 11.54 -17.45
CA TYR A 136 -2.38 11.91 -17.49
C TYR A 136 -2.88 12.22 -16.08
N ASP A 137 -3.73 13.23 -15.96
CA ASP A 137 -4.38 13.54 -14.69
C ASP A 137 -5.37 12.43 -14.31
N LEU A 138 -5.24 11.94 -13.07
CA LEU A 138 -6.12 10.94 -12.49
C LEU A 138 -6.90 11.57 -11.34
N THR A 139 -8.23 11.36 -11.33
CA THR A 139 -9.09 11.72 -10.21
C THR A 139 -9.78 10.48 -9.67
N LEU A 140 -9.53 10.12 -8.41
CA LEU A 140 -10.21 9.05 -7.71
C LEU A 140 -11.26 9.62 -6.75
N ARG A 141 -12.52 9.31 -7.00
CA ARG A 141 -13.63 9.66 -6.09
C ARG A 141 -13.98 8.45 -5.26
N VAL A 142 -13.95 8.60 -3.94
CA VAL A 142 -14.26 7.54 -2.97
C VAL A 142 -15.44 7.98 -2.12
N ARG A 143 -16.42 7.09 -1.98
CA ARG A 143 -17.58 7.26 -1.12
C ARG A 143 -17.67 6.08 -0.18
N VAL A 144 -17.69 6.36 1.13
CA VAL A 144 -17.96 5.37 2.17
C VAL A 144 -19.23 5.81 2.88
N SER A 145 -20.31 5.05 2.75
CA SER A 145 -21.61 5.40 3.32
C SER A 145 -22.12 4.31 4.27
N GLY A 146 -23.14 4.64 5.06
CA GLY A 146 -23.64 3.75 6.11
C GLY A 146 -22.92 3.94 7.44
N THR A 147 -23.54 3.41 8.50
CA THR A 147 -23.04 3.51 9.87
C THR A 147 -22.18 2.29 10.18
N ALA A 148 -21.01 2.51 10.77
CA ALA A 148 -20.19 1.43 11.28
C ALA A 148 -20.96 0.68 12.38
N GLY A 149 -21.02 -0.65 12.26
CA GLY A 149 -21.70 -1.54 13.19
C GLY A 149 -20.76 -2.55 13.84
N PRO A 150 -21.24 -3.33 14.82
CA PRO A 150 -20.45 -4.41 15.39
C PRO A 150 -20.17 -5.49 14.34
N GLY A 151 -18.94 -6.01 14.36
CA GLY A 151 -18.57 -7.19 13.58
C GLY A 151 -19.14 -8.49 14.15
N PRO A 152 -19.00 -9.60 13.41
CA PRO A 152 -19.32 -10.92 13.95
C PRO A 152 -18.41 -11.24 15.14
N GLY A 153 -18.96 -11.89 16.16
CA GLY A 153 -18.20 -12.42 17.30
C GLY A 153 -17.39 -13.64 16.89
N TYR A 154 -16.26 -13.44 16.22
CA TYR A 154 -15.34 -14.53 15.89
C TYR A 154 -14.83 -15.19 17.18
N ALA A 155 -14.72 -16.52 17.18
CA ALA A 155 -14.19 -17.28 18.32
C ALA A 155 -12.70 -17.03 18.59
N GLY A 156 -12.00 -16.32 17.70
CA GLY A 156 -10.60 -15.95 17.81
C GLY A 156 -10.30 -14.61 17.15
N ARG A 157 -9.03 -14.21 17.19
CA ARG A 157 -8.53 -13.01 16.51
C ARG A 157 -8.04 -13.36 15.11
N SER A 158 -8.07 -12.40 14.19
CA SER A 158 -7.46 -12.60 12.87
C SER A 158 -5.95 -12.73 12.98
N GLU A 159 -5.36 -13.50 12.07
CA GLU A 159 -3.94 -13.52 11.81
C GLU A 159 -3.72 -13.24 10.32
N PRO A 160 -3.03 -12.13 9.95
CA PRO A 160 -2.50 -11.08 10.81
C PRO A 160 -3.56 -10.37 11.68
N ALA A 161 -3.11 -9.80 12.81
CA ALA A 161 -3.97 -9.04 13.70
C ALA A 161 -4.63 -7.87 12.95
N GLU A 162 -5.84 -7.51 13.38
CA GLU A 162 -6.59 -6.34 12.88
C GLU A 162 -7.00 -6.40 11.40
N LEU A 163 -6.87 -7.55 10.72
CA LEU A 163 -7.20 -7.71 9.30
C LEU A 163 -8.70 -7.50 8.97
N PHE A 164 -9.59 -7.90 9.90
CA PHE A 164 -11.05 -7.89 9.69
C PHE A 164 -11.78 -6.79 10.45
N GLU A 165 -11.07 -5.71 10.76
CA GLU A 165 -11.59 -4.54 11.47
C GLU A 165 -10.93 -3.26 10.95
N VAL A 166 -11.52 -2.11 11.28
CA VAL A 166 -10.95 -0.80 10.96
C VAL A 166 -10.43 -0.16 12.23
N THR A 167 -9.13 0.06 12.30
CA THR A 167 -8.48 0.67 13.46
C THR A 167 -8.61 2.21 13.45
N ALA A 168 -8.32 2.86 14.58
CA ALA A 168 -8.23 4.33 14.62
C ALA A 168 -7.12 4.84 13.68
N ARG A 169 -5.98 4.14 13.63
CA ARG A 169 -4.86 4.43 12.74
C ARG A 169 -5.26 4.41 11.26
N ASP A 170 -6.10 3.47 10.86
CA ASP A 170 -6.58 3.39 9.47
C ASP A 170 -7.44 4.60 9.11
N ARG A 171 -8.34 5.00 10.02
CA ARG A 171 -9.21 6.19 9.83
C ARG A 171 -8.39 7.46 9.73
N GLU A 172 -7.39 7.64 10.59
CA GLU A 172 -6.47 8.79 10.57
C GLU A 172 -5.65 8.86 9.28
N ALA A 173 -5.08 7.73 8.84
CA ALA A 173 -4.32 7.65 7.61
C ALA A 173 -5.19 8.01 6.39
N ALA A 174 -6.44 7.55 6.37
CA ALA A 174 -7.40 7.80 5.30
C ALA A 174 -7.93 9.25 5.27
N ALA A 175 -8.02 9.93 6.42
CA ALA A 175 -8.51 11.29 6.54
C ALA A 175 -7.58 12.37 5.93
N GLY A 176 -6.37 11.99 5.48
CA GLY A 176 -5.39 12.95 4.95
C GLY A 176 -4.06 12.94 5.70
N GLY A 177 -3.90 12.06 6.70
CA GLY A 177 -2.60 11.80 7.32
C GLY A 177 -1.56 11.43 6.27
N ARG A 178 -0.34 11.98 6.42
CA ARG A 178 0.85 11.51 5.70
C ARG A 178 0.89 9.99 5.91
N GLY A 179 0.87 9.22 4.82
CA GLY A 179 0.78 7.75 4.90
C GLY A 179 1.92 7.19 5.75
N PRO A 180 1.85 5.94 6.23
CA PRO A 180 2.95 5.38 6.99
C PRO A 180 4.18 5.34 6.08
N GLU A 181 5.18 6.17 6.39
CA GLU A 181 6.57 5.81 6.11
C GLU A 181 6.79 4.42 6.73
N GLY A 182 7.32 3.50 5.92
CA GLY A 182 7.22 2.05 6.10
C GLY A 182 7.21 1.56 7.55
N SER A 183 6.08 0.97 7.95
CA SER A 183 5.93 0.29 9.24
C SER A 183 6.63 -1.07 9.17
N GLY A 184 7.94 -1.07 9.42
CA GLY A 184 8.68 -2.27 9.78
C GLY A 184 8.58 -2.52 11.29
N GLY A 185 7.72 -3.47 11.69
CA GLY A 185 7.75 -4.24 12.95
C GLY A 185 7.73 -3.47 14.30
N PRO A 186 7.42 -4.15 15.42
CA PRO A 186 7.60 -3.59 16.75
C PRO A 186 9.09 -3.62 17.10
N GLY A 187 9.81 -2.61 16.62
CA GLY A 187 11.18 -2.32 16.98
C GLY A 187 11.30 -0.82 17.18
N THR A 188 11.69 -0.41 18.38
CA THR A 188 11.89 0.97 18.84
C THR A 188 12.15 1.99 17.74
N ALA A 189 11.21 2.94 17.59
CA ALA A 189 11.21 4.01 16.61
C ALA A 189 12.56 4.74 16.56
N THR A 190 13.29 4.55 15.46
CA THR A 190 14.50 5.29 15.16
C THR A 190 14.43 5.67 13.69
N GLY A 191 14.14 6.94 13.40
CA GLY A 191 13.94 7.45 12.03
C GLY A 191 15.17 7.25 11.12
N PRO A 192 15.09 7.63 9.83
CA PRO A 192 16.17 7.44 8.84
C PRO A 192 17.52 8.05 9.29
N THR A 193 17.47 9.13 10.07
CA THR A 193 18.64 9.75 10.70
C THR A 193 19.23 8.88 11.81
N GLY A 194 18.38 8.24 12.61
CA GLY A 194 18.83 7.39 13.69
C GLY A 194 19.30 6.00 13.20
N LEU A 195 18.76 5.48 12.09
CA LEU A 195 19.31 4.29 11.43
C LEU A 195 20.74 4.56 10.90
N ARG A 196 21.03 5.77 10.42
CA ARG A 196 22.40 6.17 10.04
C ARG A 196 23.32 6.29 11.26
N VAL A 197 22.84 6.87 12.36
CA VAL A 197 23.62 6.95 13.61
C VAL A 197 23.90 5.56 14.19
N LEU A 198 22.91 4.66 14.18
CA LEU A 198 23.05 3.27 14.63
C LEU A 198 24.01 2.47 13.74
N ALA A 199 23.95 2.66 12.42
CA ALA A 199 24.86 2.01 11.49
C ALA A 199 26.32 2.45 11.68
N VAL A 200 26.56 3.75 11.90
CA VAL A 200 27.90 4.29 12.18
C VAL A 200 28.39 3.84 13.55
N ALA A 201 27.53 3.83 14.58
CA ALA A 201 27.89 3.37 15.92
C ALA A 201 28.19 1.86 15.95
N GLY A 202 27.43 1.04 15.22
CA GLY A 202 27.62 -0.41 15.14
C GLY A 202 28.92 -0.80 14.43
N LEU A 203 29.22 -0.19 13.28
CA LEU A 203 30.46 -0.45 12.55
C LEU A 203 31.70 0.10 13.28
N GLY A 204 31.58 1.27 13.92
CA GLY A 204 32.68 1.87 14.70
C GLY A 204 33.06 1.03 15.92
N THR A 205 32.07 0.51 16.64
CA THR A 205 32.32 -0.33 17.82
C THR A 205 32.92 -1.69 17.44
N GLY A 206 32.42 -2.31 16.35
CA GLY A 206 32.94 -3.59 15.87
C GLY A 206 34.39 -3.51 15.40
N THR A 207 34.75 -2.45 14.66
CA THR A 207 36.14 -2.25 14.20
C THR A 207 37.12 -1.94 15.34
N ALA A 208 36.69 -1.16 16.34
CA ALA A 208 37.51 -0.91 17.53
C ALA A 208 37.79 -2.20 18.33
N LEU A 209 36.79 -3.05 18.54
CA LEU A 209 36.96 -4.33 19.24
C LEU A 209 37.92 -5.27 18.49
N LEU A 210 37.83 -5.34 17.16
CA LEU A 210 38.75 -6.13 16.35
C LEU A 210 40.19 -5.59 16.39
N ALA A 211 40.37 -4.27 16.41
CA ALA A 211 41.69 -3.65 16.55
C ALA A 211 42.32 -3.94 17.92
N VAL A 212 41.55 -3.80 19.01
CA VAL A 212 42.00 -4.14 20.36
C VAL A 212 42.37 -5.62 20.47
N LEU A 213 41.55 -6.51 19.91
CA LEU A 213 41.83 -7.95 19.88
C LEU A 213 43.09 -8.27 19.05
N GLY A 214 43.30 -7.59 17.92
CA GLY A 214 44.50 -7.70 17.10
C GLY A 214 45.78 -7.29 17.85
N VAL A 215 45.73 -6.17 18.58
CA VAL A 215 46.86 -5.71 19.42
C VAL A 215 47.11 -6.68 20.58
N TRP A 216 46.06 -7.15 21.24
CA TRP A 216 46.18 -8.09 22.35
C TRP A 216 46.77 -9.43 21.89
N THR A 217 46.33 -9.97 20.76
CA THR A 217 46.88 -11.22 20.21
C THR A 217 48.34 -11.07 19.78
N LEU A 218 48.73 -9.94 19.19
CA LEU A 218 50.14 -9.67 18.83
C LEU A 218 51.05 -9.52 20.05
N THR A 219 50.58 -8.85 21.11
CA THR A 219 51.33 -8.68 22.36
C THR A 219 51.44 -10.00 23.14
N ALA A 220 50.36 -10.79 23.20
CA ALA A 220 50.38 -12.14 23.80
C ALA A 220 51.33 -13.10 23.06
N ARG A 221 51.36 -13.07 21.72
CA ARG A 221 52.31 -13.88 20.92
C ARG A 221 53.76 -13.44 21.11
N ARG A 222 54.03 -12.14 21.26
CA ARG A 222 55.38 -11.63 21.58
C ARG A 222 55.84 -12.04 22.98
N ALA A 223 54.95 -12.04 23.96
CA ALA A 223 55.26 -12.50 25.32
C ALA A 223 55.52 -14.02 25.36
N ALA A 224 54.78 -14.83 24.61
CA ALA A 224 55.01 -16.26 24.49
C ALA A 224 56.32 -16.61 23.75
N GLY A 225 56.73 -15.79 22.76
CA GLY A 225 58.01 -15.96 22.06
C GLY A 225 59.24 -15.60 22.90
N ALA A 226 59.09 -14.75 23.93
CA ALA A 226 60.17 -14.40 24.86
C ALA A 226 60.36 -15.43 26.00
N GLY A 227 59.42 -16.36 26.19
CA GLY A 227 59.49 -17.40 27.22
C GLY A 227 60.12 -18.74 26.78
N ALA A 228 60.39 -18.93 25.49
CA ALA A 228 60.96 -20.17 24.94
C ALA A 228 62.50 -20.10 24.76
N GLY A 229 63.16 -19.22 25.50
CA GLY A 229 64.60 -19.08 25.49
C GLY A 229 65.14 -18.76 26.87
N THR A 230 64.89 -19.63 27.87
CA THR A 230 65.77 -19.93 29.01
C THR A 230 65.11 -21.03 29.86
N ARG A 231 65.57 -22.27 29.70
CA ARG A 231 65.68 -23.26 30.79
C ARG A 231 66.71 -24.31 30.37
N ALA A 232 67.85 -24.26 31.06
CA ALA A 232 68.77 -25.36 31.26
C ALA A 232 68.13 -26.41 32.18
#